data_AF-A0A940QPR0-F1
#
_entry.id   AF-A0A940QPR0-F1
#
_cell.length_a   1.000
_cell.length_b   1.000
_cell.length_c   1.000
_cell.angle_alpha   90.00
_cell.angle_beta   90.00
_cell.angle_gamma   90.00
#
_symmetry.space_group_name_H-M   'P 1'
#
loop_
_entity.id
_entity.type
_entity.pdbx_description
1 polymer ?
#
loop_
_entity_poly.entity_id
_entity_poly.type
_entity_poly.pdbx_seq_one_letter_code
_entity_poly.pdbx_strand_id
1 'polypeptide(L)'
;MRRDRWKLVIGILLFAGAFSGGGAVAYSHEQEQIPGTLPGSGRVFLYTAKKLGVPILKASIKIEIGFSEQGKPLYEVRASVDSLQLGFLFRMKNRFLSIMQADTCSPLRYVKEIDQEGLLVGKKNYSQTFAFDFPNKKVVAERGEKKERQEIPLSSETYDPLSMFARCYLKEDIYPGQSIPMSIFDGVKLRQMVFYSRREKVKSATYGEVEAVCLESSTAFSTFGDKEGRIRIWYTADGKKTPILIELELPIGHIKFELESMEKS
;
A
#
# COMPACT_ATOMS: atom_id res chain seq x y z
N MET A 1 47.34 1.33 -9.04
CA MET A 1 46.38 2.45 -8.97
C MET A 1 45.34 2.31 -10.09
N ARG A 2 44.19 1.69 -9.82
CA ARG A 2 43.00 1.72 -10.70
C ARG A 2 41.81 2.17 -9.87
N ARG A 3 40.97 3.02 -10.45
CA ARG A 3 40.00 3.88 -9.75
C ARG A 3 38.59 3.43 -10.12
N ASP A 4 38.18 2.29 -9.59
CA ASP A 4 36.89 1.70 -9.93
C ASP A 4 35.76 2.51 -9.29
N ARG A 5 35.07 3.27 -10.14
CA ARG A 5 33.99 4.18 -9.74
C ARG A 5 32.76 3.35 -9.39
N TRP A 6 32.39 3.34 -8.09
CA TRP A 6 31.07 2.92 -7.64
C TRP A 6 29.98 3.59 -8.49
N LYS A 7 29.23 2.79 -9.26
CA LYS A 7 27.94 3.20 -9.80
C LYS A 7 26.86 2.81 -8.79
N LEU A 8 26.60 3.72 -7.87
CA LEU A 8 25.53 3.61 -6.89
C LEU A 8 24.19 3.70 -7.65
N VAL A 9 23.56 2.54 -7.91
CA VAL A 9 22.25 2.46 -8.57
C VAL A 9 21.19 2.86 -7.56
N ILE A 10 21.01 4.17 -7.40
CA ILE A 10 19.87 4.72 -6.68
C ILE A 10 18.67 4.59 -7.62
N GLY A 11 17.66 3.85 -7.15
CA GLY A 11 16.48 3.56 -7.93
C GLY A 11 15.28 3.47 -7.00
N ILE A 12 14.63 4.61 -6.75
CA ILE A 12 13.35 4.63 -6.05
C ILE A 12 12.39 3.70 -6.80
N LEU A 13 11.99 2.64 -6.10
CA LEU A 13 11.20 1.54 -6.60
C LEU A 13 10.14 1.19 -5.56
N LEU A 14 8.92 1.65 -5.84
CA LEU A 14 7.73 0.95 -5.36
C LEU A 14 7.69 -0.42 -6.03
N PHE A 15 8.13 -1.42 -5.27
CA PHE A 15 7.98 -2.85 -5.47
C PHE A 15 8.74 -3.52 -6.63
N ALA A 16 9.72 -4.33 -6.19
CA ALA A 16 10.11 -5.64 -6.70
C ALA A 16 10.60 -6.50 -5.48
N GLY A 17 11.21 -7.69 -5.56
CA GLY A 17 11.51 -8.61 -6.68
C GLY A 17 12.25 -9.87 -6.19
N ALA A 18 12.08 -11.02 -6.85
CA ALA A 18 12.91 -12.25 -6.74
C ALA A 18 12.90 -13.13 -5.44
N PHE A 19 12.47 -14.39 -5.65
CA PHE A 19 12.93 -15.72 -5.15
C PHE A 19 12.68 -16.30 -3.72
N SER A 20 12.10 -17.53 -3.73
CA SER A 20 12.16 -18.72 -2.83
C SER A 20 12.21 -18.58 -1.28
N GLY A 21 11.43 -19.32 -0.47
CA GLY A 21 10.34 -20.29 -0.73
C GLY A 21 10.05 -21.21 0.49
N GLY A 22 8.85 -21.82 0.56
CA GLY A 22 8.54 -22.99 1.43
C GLY A 22 7.66 -22.77 2.68
N GLY A 23 6.71 -23.69 2.91
CA GLY A 23 6.08 -23.98 4.23
C GLY A 23 4.65 -23.46 4.47
N ALA A 24 3.70 -24.37 4.75
CA ALA A 24 2.32 -24.09 5.22
C ALA A 24 2.26 -24.07 6.78
N VAL A 25 1.16 -23.79 7.50
CA VAL A 25 -0.18 -24.43 7.54
C VAL A 25 -1.24 -23.42 8.05
N ALA A 26 -2.52 -23.61 7.72
CA ALA A 26 -3.64 -22.71 8.03
C ALA A 26 -4.58 -23.23 9.15
N TYR A 27 -5.32 -22.31 9.77
CA TYR A 27 -6.56 -22.56 10.52
C TYR A 27 -7.55 -21.43 10.23
N SER A 28 -8.85 -21.75 10.17
CA SER A 28 -9.95 -20.86 9.75
C SER A 28 -10.94 -20.62 10.88
N HIS A 29 -11.60 -19.45 10.89
CA HIS A 29 -12.87 -19.26 11.61
C HIS A 29 -13.81 -18.29 10.86
N GLU A 30 -15.11 -18.48 11.08
CA GLU A 30 -16.21 -17.89 10.30
C GLU A 30 -16.48 -16.41 10.64
N GLN A 31 -17.11 -15.69 9.69
CA GLN A 31 -17.41 -14.26 9.81
C GLN A 31 -18.91 -13.99 10.07
N GLU A 32 -19.20 -13.11 11.03
CA GLU A 32 -20.50 -12.45 11.13
C GLU A 32 -20.60 -11.22 10.20
N GLN A 33 -21.81 -10.94 9.74
CA GLN A 33 -22.09 -9.91 8.73
C GLN A 33 -22.26 -8.50 9.32
N ILE A 34 -21.71 -7.49 8.64
CA ILE A 34 -21.86 -6.07 9.00
C ILE A 34 -23.03 -5.44 8.21
N PRO A 35 -23.94 -4.67 8.86
CA PRO A 35 -25.07 -4.02 8.18
C PRO A 35 -24.69 -2.98 7.11
N GLY A 36 -25.61 -2.79 6.15
CA GLY A 36 -25.36 -2.03 4.91
C GLY A 36 -25.08 -0.53 5.06
N THR A 37 -24.24 0.01 4.18
CA THR A 37 -23.90 1.43 4.06
C THR A 37 -24.42 2.00 2.74
N LEU A 38 -24.91 3.24 2.72
CA LEU A 38 -25.50 3.87 1.52
C LEU A 38 -24.47 4.10 0.38
N PRO A 39 -24.90 4.06 -0.89
CA PRO A 39 -24.11 4.53 -2.04
C PRO A 39 -23.76 6.02 -1.89
N GLY A 40 -22.55 6.42 -2.26
CA GLY A 40 -22.08 7.82 -2.17
C GLY A 40 -21.51 8.23 -0.80
N SER A 41 -20.96 7.28 -0.04
CA SER A 41 -20.35 7.52 1.27
C SER A 41 -18.81 7.42 1.24
N GLY A 42 -18.19 7.90 0.14
CA GLY A 42 -16.75 7.78 -0.06
C GLY A 42 -15.94 8.73 0.82
N ARG A 43 -14.64 8.42 1.00
CA ARG A 43 -13.68 9.27 1.71
C ARG A 43 -12.40 9.43 0.90
N VAL A 44 -11.87 10.66 0.88
CA VAL A 44 -10.57 10.99 0.32
C VAL A 44 -9.65 11.44 1.45
N PHE A 45 -8.43 10.91 1.46
CA PHE A 45 -7.33 11.32 2.32
C PHE A 45 -6.26 11.97 1.45
N LEU A 46 -5.92 13.24 1.70
CA LEU A 46 -4.89 13.97 0.96
C LEU A 46 -3.64 14.13 1.82
N TYR A 47 -2.49 13.74 1.27
CA TYR A 47 -1.22 13.69 1.98
C TYR A 47 -0.13 14.49 1.27
N THR A 48 0.84 14.97 2.05
CA THR A 48 2.10 15.52 1.54
C THR A 48 3.30 14.82 2.17
N ALA A 49 4.30 14.49 1.35
CA ALA A 49 5.64 14.18 1.85
C ALA A 49 6.58 15.38 1.68
N LYS A 50 7.39 15.65 2.71
CA LYS A 50 8.35 16.76 2.77
C LYS A 50 9.78 16.22 2.87
N LYS A 51 10.75 16.93 2.31
CA LYS A 51 12.18 16.71 2.50
C LYS A 51 12.83 18.02 2.94
N LEU A 52 13.50 18.01 4.10
CA LEU A 52 14.08 19.22 4.71
C LEU A 52 13.06 20.37 4.83
N GLY A 53 11.82 20.06 5.22
CA GLY A 53 10.70 21.01 5.31
C GLY A 53 9.98 21.32 3.98
N VAL A 54 10.65 21.15 2.83
CA VAL A 54 10.07 21.44 1.51
C VAL A 54 9.14 20.31 1.05
N PRO A 55 7.88 20.57 0.66
CA PRO A 55 7.00 19.58 0.03
C PRO A 55 7.62 19.03 -1.26
N ILE A 56 7.68 17.71 -1.40
CA ILE A 56 8.24 17.03 -2.59
C ILE A 56 7.22 16.20 -3.37
N LEU A 57 6.21 15.65 -2.69
CA LEU A 57 5.21 14.75 -3.27
C LEU A 57 3.85 15.04 -2.63
N LYS A 58 2.80 15.04 -3.45
CA LYS A 58 1.41 14.88 -3.01
C LYS A 58 1.02 13.41 -3.19
N ALA A 59 0.15 12.91 -2.31
CA ALA A 59 -0.50 11.63 -2.49
C ALA A 59 -1.98 11.73 -2.11
N SER A 60 -2.80 10.86 -2.70
CA SER A 60 -4.20 10.70 -2.31
C SER A 60 -4.50 9.22 -2.06
N ILE A 61 -5.41 8.93 -1.14
CA ILE A 61 -6.08 7.63 -1.05
C ILE A 61 -7.59 7.92 -1.00
N LYS A 62 -8.33 7.40 -1.97
CA LYS A 62 -9.78 7.51 -2.09
C LYS A 62 -10.39 6.13 -1.91
N ILE A 63 -11.39 6.02 -1.04
CA ILE A 63 -12.18 4.81 -0.80
C ILE A 63 -13.64 5.12 -1.17
N GLU A 64 -14.21 4.33 -2.07
CA GLU A 64 -15.59 4.44 -2.52
C GLU A 64 -16.31 3.09 -2.41
N ILE A 65 -17.63 3.11 -2.25
CA ILE A 65 -18.49 1.92 -2.32
C ILE A 65 -19.14 1.88 -3.69
N GLY A 66 -18.91 0.78 -4.40
CA GLY A 66 -19.60 0.43 -5.65
C GLY A 66 -20.30 -0.92 -5.53
N PHE A 67 -20.82 -1.41 -6.66
CA PHE A 67 -21.48 -2.71 -6.75
C PHE A 67 -20.97 -3.45 -7.98
N SER A 68 -20.83 -4.77 -7.85
CA SER A 68 -20.62 -5.68 -8.99
C SER A 68 -21.87 -5.74 -9.88
N GLU A 69 -21.73 -6.26 -11.10
CA GLU A 69 -22.86 -6.54 -12.01
C GLU A 69 -23.93 -7.45 -11.37
N GLN A 70 -23.53 -8.27 -10.40
CA GLN A 70 -24.40 -9.18 -9.63
C GLN A 70 -25.01 -8.51 -8.37
N GLY A 71 -24.87 -7.19 -8.22
CA GLY A 71 -25.40 -6.42 -7.08
C GLY A 71 -24.63 -6.59 -5.76
N LYS A 72 -23.57 -7.41 -5.69
CA LYS A 72 -22.73 -7.53 -4.48
C LYS A 72 -21.93 -6.24 -4.25
N PRO A 73 -21.85 -5.71 -3.02
CA PRO A 73 -21.10 -4.50 -2.71
C PRO A 73 -19.59 -4.72 -2.81
N LEU A 74 -18.89 -3.75 -3.38
CA LEU A 74 -17.43 -3.73 -3.55
C LEU A 74 -16.88 -2.41 -2.98
N TYR A 75 -15.68 -2.45 -2.40
CA TYR A 75 -14.90 -1.23 -2.24
C TYR A 75 -14.02 -1.02 -3.48
N GLU A 76 -14.02 0.21 -3.98
CA GLU A 76 -13.01 0.68 -4.92
C GLU A 76 -12.06 1.64 -4.19
N VAL A 77 -10.78 1.29 -4.16
CA VAL A 77 -9.74 2.07 -3.49
C VAL A 77 -8.74 2.54 -4.51
N ARG A 78 -8.65 3.85 -4.72
CA ARG A 78 -7.69 4.49 -5.62
C ARG A 78 -6.61 5.18 -4.81
N ALA A 79 -5.36 5.11 -5.25
CA ALA A 79 -4.30 5.95 -4.71
C ALA A 79 -3.50 6.63 -5.83
N SER A 80 -3.11 7.88 -5.59
CA SER A 80 -2.20 8.63 -6.47
C SER A 80 -0.94 9.03 -5.71
N VAL A 81 0.18 9.10 -6.41
CA VAL A 81 1.40 9.77 -5.92
C VAL A 81 1.96 10.63 -7.05
N ASP A 82 2.11 11.92 -6.78
CA ASP A 82 2.46 12.95 -7.74
C ASP A 82 3.60 13.81 -7.21
N SER A 83 4.71 13.89 -7.96
CA SER A 83 5.83 14.78 -7.63
C SER A 83 5.39 16.23 -7.83
N LEU A 84 5.69 17.08 -6.84
CA LEU A 84 5.64 18.53 -7.05
C LEU A 84 6.78 18.93 -8.02
N GLN A 85 6.56 19.97 -8.82
CA GLN A 85 7.47 20.39 -9.89
C GLN A 85 8.76 21.05 -9.35
N LEU A 86 9.63 20.26 -8.72
CA LEU A 86 10.94 20.69 -8.18
C LEU A 86 12.04 20.69 -9.25
N GLY A 87 11.69 21.10 -10.47
CA GLY A 87 12.58 21.06 -11.63
C GLY A 87 12.97 19.65 -12.07
N PHE A 88 14.07 19.56 -12.83
CA PHE A 88 14.56 18.38 -13.54
C PHE A 88 15.04 17.20 -12.65
N LEU A 89 14.96 17.30 -11.33
CA LEU A 89 15.55 16.33 -10.41
C LEU A 89 14.82 14.97 -10.46
N PHE A 90 13.49 14.97 -10.39
CA PHE A 90 12.65 13.78 -10.62
C PHE A 90 11.20 14.16 -10.89
N ARG A 91 10.51 13.27 -11.62
CA ARG A 91 9.08 13.30 -11.92
C ARG A 91 8.48 11.97 -11.49
N MET A 92 7.29 11.99 -10.88
CA MET A 92 6.52 10.82 -10.49
C MET A 92 5.04 11.11 -10.69
N LYS A 93 4.32 10.21 -11.35
CA LYS A 93 2.87 10.24 -11.57
C LYS A 93 2.34 8.81 -11.50
N ASN A 94 2.39 8.22 -10.31
CA ASN A 94 1.95 6.84 -10.10
C ASN A 94 0.45 6.80 -9.77
N ARG A 95 -0.26 5.79 -10.27
CA ARG A 95 -1.66 5.51 -9.94
C ARG A 95 -1.82 4.05 -9.55
N PHE A 96 -2.69 3.82 -8.59
CA PHE A 96 -3.02 2.50 -8.06
C PHE A 96 -4.52 2.39 -7.89
N LEU A 97 -5.07 1.22 -8.17
CA LEU A 97 -6.48 0.90 -8.02
C LEU A 97 -6.59 -0.51 -7.45
N SER A 98 -7.33 -0.69 -6.37
CA SER A 98 -7.78 -2.00 -5.90
C SER A 98 -9.31 -2.04 -5.85
N ILE A 99 -9.88 -3.10 -6.43
CA ILE A 99 -11.28 -3.46 -6.28
C ILE A 99 -11.32 -4.70 -5.39
N MET A 100 -12.11 -4.66 -4.34
CA MET A 100 -12.18 -5.70 -3.30
C MET A 100 -13.61 -5.94 -2.81
N GLN A 101 -13.87 -7.11 -2.24
CA GLN A 101 -15.17 -7.43 -1.65
C GLN A 101 -15.42 -6.58 -0.40
N ALA A 102 -16.63 -6.02 -0.24
CA ALA A 102 -16.91 -5.07 0.85
C ALA A 102 -17.10 -5.72 2.23
N ASP A 103 -17.30 -7.04 2.29
CA ASP A 103 -17.38 -7.81 3.53
C ASP A 103 -16.00 -8.01 4.19
N THR A 104 -15.04 -8.50 3.40
CA THR A 104 -13.75 -9.08 3.80
C THR A 104 -12.54 -8.20 3.47
N CYS A 105 -12.73 -7.18 2.64
CA CYS A 105 -11.66 -6.47 1.94
C CYS A 105 -10.74 -7.38 1.10
N SER A 106 -11.19 -8.59 0.73
CA SER A 106 -10.40 -9.48 -0.14
C SER A 106 -10.30 -8.89 -1.54
N PRO A 107 -9.09 -8.67 -2.10
CA PRO A 107 -8.93 -8.07 -3.42
C PRO A 107 -9.46 -9.00 -4.52
N LEU A 108 -10.08 -8.40 -5.53
CA LEU A 108 -10.49 -9.05 -6.77
C LEU A 108 -9.57 -8.62 -7.92
N ARG A 109 -9.20 -7.33 -7.95
CA ARG A 109 -8.32 -6.76 -8.99
C ARG A 109 -7.47 -5.64 -8.42
N TYR A 110 -6.16 -5.71 -8.62
CA TYR A 110 -5.21 -4.63 -8.33
C TYR A 110 -4.56 -4.14 -9.63
N VAL A 111 -4.46 -2.84 -9.83
CA VAL A 111 -3.82 -2.20 -11.00
C VAL A 111 -2.74 -1.23 -10.52
N LYS A 112 -1.59 -1.26 -11.19
CA LYS A 112 -0.44 -0.39 -10.94
C LYS A 112 -0.05 0.31 -12.24
N GLU A 113 -0.19 1.63 -12.28
CA GLU A 113 0.35 2.48 -13.34
C GLU A 113 1.52 3.26 -12.76
N ILE A 114 2.71 3.01 -13.28
CA ILE A 114 3.96 3.59 -12.80
C ILE A 114 4.54 4.45 -13.91
N ASP A 115 4.67 5.75 -13.65
CA ASP A 115 5.30 6.71 -14.56
C ASP A 115 6.22 7.63 -13.75
N GLN A 116 7.52 7.35 -13.81
CA GLN A 116 8.54 8.03 -13.01
C GLN A 116 9.90 8.06 -13.72
N GLU A 117 10.64 9.16 -13.57
CA GLU A 117 12.00 9.34 -14.07
C GLU A 117 12.74 10.41 -13.26
N GLY A 118 14.06 10.40 -13.22
CA GLY A 118 14.83 11.44 -12.54
C GLY A 118 16.33 11.18 -12.54
N LEU A 119 17.10 12.18 -12.10
CA LEU A 119 18.57 12.13 -12.04
C LEU A 119 19.09 10.97 -11.17
N LEU A 120 18.34 10.64 -10.10
CA LEU A 120 18.62 9.55 -9.16
C LEU A 120 17.51 8.46 -9.19
N VAL A 121 16.70 8.43 -10.25
CA VAL A 121 15.58 7.47 -10.39
C VAL A 121 15.51 6.99 -11.83
N GLY A 122 15.93 5.74 -12.07
CA GLY A 122 15.80 5.12 -13.38
C GLY A 122 14.36 5.19 -13.92
N LYS A 123 14.22 5.62 -15.18
CA LYS A 123 12.96 5.80 -15.90
C LYS A 123 12.14 4.51 -15.92
N LYS A 124 10.87 4.59 -15.52
CA LYS A 124 9.89 3.50 -15.59
C LYS A 124 8.57 4.07 -16.05
N ASN A 125 8.03 3.49 -17.10
CA ASN A 125 6.69 3.74 -17.59
C ASN A 125 6.08 2.37 -17.90
N TYR A 126 5.10 1.93 -17.11
CA TYR A 126 4.40 0.66 -17.30
C TYR A 126 3.04 0.62 -16.59
N SER A 127 2.13 -0.20 -17.12
CA SER A 127 0.90 -0.62 -16.44
C SER A 127 0.92 -2.13 -16.20
N GLN A 128 0.44 -2.57 -15.04
CA GLN A 128 0.24 -3.96 -14.68
C GLN A 128 -1.12 -4.15 -14.00
N THR A 129 -1.85 -5.20 -14.40
CA THR A 129 -3.09 -5.63 -13.77
C THR A 129 -2.89 -6.99 -13.11
N PHE A 130 -3.48 -7.19 -11.95
CA PHE A 130 -3.42 -8.41 -11.14
C PHE A 130 -4.84 -8.82 -10.78
N ALA A 131 -5.34 -9.90 -11.36
CA ALA A 131 -6.63 -10.48 -11.00
C ALA A 131 -6.42 -11.59 -9.96
N PHE A 132 -7.12 -11.51 -8.83
CA PHE A 132 -7.00 -12.45 -7.72
C PHE A 132 -8.03 -13.57 -7.87
N ASP A 133 -7.53 -14.80 -8.03
CA ASP A 133 -8.32 -16.01 -8.19
C ASP A 133 -8.05 -16.93 -7.00
N PHE A 134 -8.70 -16.61 -5.86
CA PHE A 134 -8.60 -17.40 -4.63
C PHE A 134 -9.08 -18.85 -4.78
N PRO A 135 -10.17 -19.17 -5.50
CA PRO A 135 -10.58 -20.55 -5.74
C PRO A 135 -9.47 -21.40 -6.36
N ASN A 136 -8.75 -20.86 -7.36
CA ASN A 136 -7.61 -21.53 -7.98
C ASN A 136 -6.24 -21.17 -7.35
N LYS A 137 -6.23 -20.50 -6.19
CA LYS A 137 -5.05 -20.12 -5.40
C LYS A 137 -3.95 -19.40 -6.20
N LYS A 138 -4.33 -18.42 -7.03
CA LYS A 138 -3.39 -17.68 -7.90
C LYS A 138 -3.74 -16.20 -8.10
N VAL A 139 -2.74 -15.40 -8.43
CA VAL A 139 -2.90 -14.14 -9.17
C VAL A 139 -2.64 -14.41 -10.65
N VAL A 140 -3.49 -13.87 -11.51
CA VAL A 140 -3.19 -13.67 -12.93
C VAL A 140 -2.64 -12.26 -13.11
N ALA A 141 -1.34 -12.15 -13.40
CA ALA A 141 -0.66 -10.89 -13.67
C ALA A 141 -0.59 -10.65 -15.19
N GLU A 142 -0.97 -9.45 -15.63
CA GLU A 142 -0.91 -9.01 -17.03
C GLU A 142 -0.12 -7.71 -17.13
N ARG A 143 0.82 -7.63 -18.09
CA ARG A 143 1.71 -6.47 -18.26
C ARG A 143 1.53 -5.79 -19.62
N GLY A 144 1.07 -4.54 -19.58
CA GLY A 144 0.88 -3.68 -20.76
C GLY A 144 -0.07 -4.26 -21.82
N GLU A 145 -0.11 -3.61 -22.99
CA GLU A 145 -0.99 -3.99 -24.11
C GLU A 145 -0.67 -5.37 -24.72
N LYS A 146 0.56 -5.87 -24.51
CA LYS A 146 1.03 -7.15 -25.07
C LYS A 146 0.44 -8.39 -24.39
N LYS A 147 -0.36 -8.23 -23.33
CA LYS A 147 -1.06 -9.32 -22.60
C LYS A 147 -0.13 -10.48 -22.22
N GLU A 148 1.12 -10.18 -21.86
CA GLU A 148 2.01 -11.16 -21.24
C GLU A 148 1.39 -11.57 -19.90
N ARG A 149 0.81 -12.78 -19.88
CA ARG A 149 0.07 -13.34 -18.75
C ARG A 149 0.96 -14.27 -17.94
N GLN A 150 1.17 -13.95 -16.68
CA GLN A 150 1.89 -14.78 -15.71
C GLN A 150 0.93 -15.22 -14.60
N GLU A 151 0.90 -16.51 -14.29
CA GLU A 151 0.19 -17.02 -13.11
C GLU A 151 1.15 -17.15 -11.94
N ILE A 152 0.78 -16.59 -10.78
CA ILE A 152 1.60 -16.51 -9.57
C ILE A 152 0.81 -17.19 -8.43
N PRO A 153 1.34 -18.25 -7.79
CA PRO A 153 0.65 -18.89 -6.66
C PRO A 153 0.38 -17.93 -5.51
N LEU A 154 -0.78 -18.08 -4.87
CA LEU A 154 -1.20 -17.34 -3.67
C LEU A 154 -1.52 -18.28 -2.51
N SER A 155 -1.38 -17.76 -1.28
CA SER A 155 -2.09 -18.31 -0.14
C SER A 155 -3.56 -17.86 -0.13
N SER A 156 -4.38 -18.57 0.64
CA SER A 156 -5.61 -17.98 1.18
C SER A 156 -5.29 -16.65 1.88
N GLU A 157 -6.26 -15.73 1.91
CA GLU A 157 -6.17 -14.46 2.64
C GLU A 157 -4.96 -13.59 2.26
N THR A 158 -4.76 -13.41 0.95
CA THR A 158 -3.78 -12.45 0.41
C THR A 158 -4.43 -11.09 0.15
N TYR A 159 -3.80 -10.01 0.59
CA TYR A 159 -4.17 -8.64 0.27
C TYR A 159 -3.20 -8.00 -0.74
N ASP A 160 -3.62 -6.97 -1.45
CA ASP A 160 -2.73 -6.00 -2.08
C ASP A 160 -2.49 -4.81 -1.12
N PRO A 161 -1.54 -3.89 -1.40
CA PRO A 161 -1.25 -2.77 -0.49
C PRO A 161 -2.44 -1.86 -0.17
N LEU A 162 -3.39 -1.68 -1.11
CA LEU A 162 -4.58 -0.85 -0.91
C LEU A 162 -5.72 -1.61 -0.22
N SER A 163 -5.92 -2.90 -0.50
CA SER A 163 -6.87 -3.72 0.26
C SER A 163 -6.42 -3.98 1.68
N MET A 164 -5.10 -4.09 1.94
CA MET A 164 -4.56 -4.09 3.31
C MET A 164 -4.89 -2.78 4.03
N PHE A 165 -4.61 -1.63 3.41
CA PHE A 165 -4.94 -0.31 3.99
C PHE A 165 -6.45 -0.20 4.29
N ALA A 166 -7.29 -0.65 3.36
CA ALA A 166 -8.74 -0.64 3.52
C ALA A 166 -9.22 -1.57 4.64
N ARG A 167 -8.67 -2.79 4.76
CA ARG A 167 -8.95 -3.70 5.88
C ARG A 167 -8.60 -3.03 7.22
N CYS A 168 -7.37 -2.52 7.35
CA CYS A 168 -6.91 -1.85 8.58
C CYS A 168 -7.80 -0.65 8.97
N TYR A 169 -8.24 0.13 7.98
CA TYR A 169 -9.05 1.32 8.21
C TYR A 169 -10.53 1.00 8.50
N LEU A 170 -11.14 0.08 7.74
CA LEU A 170 -12.60 -0.16 7.72
C LEU A 170 -13.07 -1.31 8.62
N LYS A 171 -12.22 -2.32 8.86
CA LYS A 171 -12.63 -3.64 9.39
C LYS A 171 -11.83 -4.07 10.61
N GLU A 172 -10.54 -3.79 10.64
CA GLU A 172 -9.64 -4.21 11.71
C GLU A 172 -9.79 -3.30 12.94
N ASP A 173 -10.08 -3.88 14.11
CA ASP A 173 -10.00 -3.13 15.36
C ASP A 173 -8.58 -3.21 15.92
N ILE A 174 -7.93 -2.05 15.89
CA ILE A 174 -6.49 -1.91 16.16
C ILE A 174 -6.30 -1.48 17.62
N TYR A 175 -6.01 -2.44 18.47
CA TYR A 175 -5.68 -2.23 19.89
C TYR A 175 -4.16 -2.20 20.08
N PRO A 176 -3.59 -1.37 20.98
CA PRO A 176 -2.16 -1.37 21.26
C PRO A 176 -1.65 -2.72 21.81
N GLY A 177 -0.48 -3.18 21.37
CA GLY A 177 0.11 -4.47 21.79
C GLY A 177 -0.35 -5.68 20.98
N GLN A 178 -1.20 -5.49 19.97
CA GLN A 178 -1.68 -6.50 19.04
C GLN A 178 -0.64 -6.80 17.96
N SER A 179 -0.59 -8.05 17.52
CA SER A 179 0.15 -8.49 16.34
C SER A 179 -0.83 -8.98 15.27
N ILE A 180 -0.79 -8.39 14.08
CA ILE A 180 -1.72 -8.68 12.98
C ILE A 180 -0.92 -9.32 11.83
N PRO A 181 -0.98 -10.65 11.66
CA PRO A 181 -0.36 -11.33 10.52
C PRO A 181 -1.19 -11.06 9.25
N MET A 182 -0.51 -10.76 8.15
CA MET A 182 -1.12 -10.57 6.83
C MET A 182 -0.22 -11.11 5.73
N SER A 183 -0.83 -11.78 4.75
CA SER A 183 -0.19 -12.09 3.49
C SER A 183 -0.45 -10.95 2.49
N ILE A 184 0.60 -10.35 1.95
CA ILE A 184 0.51 -9.18 1.05
C ILE A 184 1.22 -9.46 -0.28
N PHE A 185 0.47 -9.46 -1.38
CA PHE A 185 1.01 -9.47 -2.73
C PHE A 185 1.12 -8.05 -3.29
N ASP A 186 2.35 -7.55 -3.38
CA ASP A 186 2.64 -6.16 -3.76
C ASP A 186 2.64 -5.88 -5.28
N GLY A 187 2.11 -6.82 -6.08
CA GLY A 187 2.25 -6.83 -7.54
C GLY A 187 3.59 -7.40 -8.02
N VAL A 188 4.46 -7.88 -7.13
CA VAL A 188 5.73 -8.55 -7.49
C VAL A 188 6.01 -9.78 -6.64
N LYS A 189 5.89 -9.70 -5.32
CA LYS A 189 6.02 -10.87 -4.45
C LYS A 189 4.95 -10.92 -3.36
N LEU A 190 4.60 -12.15 -2.99
CA LEU A 190 3.86 -12.44 -1.77
C LEU A 190 4.79 -12.25 -0.57
N ARG A 191 4.33 -11.54 0.45
CA ARG A 191 5.05 -11.28 1.69
C ARG A 191 4.19 -11.73 2.85
N GLN A 192 4.72 -12.57 3.72
CA GLN A 192 4.16 -12.71 5.07
C GLN A 192 4.71 -11.56 5.91
N MET A 193 3.81 -10.77 6.48
CA MET A 193 4.12 -9.60 7.29
C MET A 193 3.35 -9.67 8.59
N VAL A 194 3.99 -9.30 9.69
CA VAL A 194 3.30 -9.11 10.98
C VAL A 194 3.36 -7.62 11.29
N PHE A 195 2.19 -7.00 11.44
CA PHE A 195 2.07 -5.62 11.91
C PHE A 195 1.90 -5.62 13.42
N TYR A 196 2.83 -4.96 14.11
CA TYR A 196 2.77 -4.75 15.55
C TYR A 196 2.17 -3.37 15.83
N SER A 197 1.18 -3.32 16.71
CA SER A 197 0.56 -2.06 17.11
C SER A 197 1.22 -1.48 18.37
N ARG A 198 1.55 -0.18 18.35
CA ARG A 198 1.92 0.56 19.57
C ARG A 198 1.14 1.85 19.68
N ARG A 199 0.79 2.25 20.91
CA ARG A 199 0.22 3.57 21.18
C ARG A 199 1.33 4.58 21.39
N GLU A 200 1.25 5.73 20.72
CA GLU A 200 2.19 6.83 20.92
C GLU A 200 1.57 8.19 20.58
N LYS A 201 2.20 9.24 21.10
CA LYS A 201 1.87 10.63 20.77
C LYS A 201 2.57 11.06 19.48
N VAL A 202 1.80 11.64 18.58
CA VAL A 202 2.24 11.99 17.23
C VAL A 202 1.94 13.46 16.97
N LYS A 203 2.91 14.19 16.44
CA LYS A 203 2.68 15.53 15.90
C LYS A 203 2.18 15.43 14.45
N SER A 204 1.05 16.06 14.20
CA SER A 204 0.42 16.27 12.88
C SER A 204 0.27 17.76 12.63
N ALA A 205 0.60 18.23 11.43
CA ALA A 205 0.38 19.61 11.01
C ALA A 205 -1.11 20.02 11.08
N THR A 206 -2.03 19.10 10.81
CA THR A 206 -3.49 19.37 10.77
C THR A 206 -4.17 19.19 12.13
N TYR A 207 -3.68 18.29 12.98
CA TYR A 207 -4.34 17.93 14.25
C TYR A 207 -3.56 18.28 15.52
N GLY A 208 -2.36 18.84 15.41
CA GLY A 208 -1.48 19.11 16.56
C GLY A 208 -0.85 17.84 17.13
N GLU A 209 -0.66 17.78 18.44
CA GLU A 209 -0.24 16.54 19.11
C GLU A 209 -1.46 15.65 19.39
N VAL A 210 -1.49 14.45 18.81
CA VAL A 210 -2.58 13.49 18.92
C VAL A 210 -2.10 12.14 19.44
N GLU A 211 -2.97 11.49 20.22
CA GLU A 211 -2.85 10.09 20.58
C GLU A 211 -3.16 9.23 19.34
N ALA A 212 -2.23 8.35 18.96
CA ALA A 212 -2.37 7.48 17.80
C ALA A 212 -1.92 6.05 18.12
N VAL A 213 -2.39 5.10 17.30
CA VAL A 213 -1.85 3.74 17.25
C VAL A 213 -1.07 3.58 15.95
N CYS A 214 0.22 3.31 16.06
CA CYS A 214 1.11 2.98 14.96
C CYS A 214 1.02 1.48 14.67
N LEU A 215 0.62 1.09 13.46
CA LEU A 215 0.90 -0.25 12.93
C LEU A 215 2.26 -0.23 12.24
N GLU A 216 3.22 -0.99 12.76
CA GLU A 216 4.56 -1.14 12.19
C GLU A 216 4.84 -2.58 11.75
N SER A 217 5.39 -2.75 10.54
CA SER A 217 5.95 -4.02 10.10
C SER A 217 7.31 -3.83 9.44
N SER A 218 8.26 -4.70 9.79
CA SER A 218 9.56 -4.82 9.12
C SER A 218 9.52 -6.00 8.15
N THR A 219 10.02 -5.82 6.92
CA THR A 219 10.05 -6.90 5.92
C THR A 219 11.30 -6.79 5.04
N ALA A 220 11.86 -7.94 4.65
CA ALA A 220 13.00 -8.00 3.74
C ALA A 220 12.59 -7.62 2.30
N PHE A 221 13.16 -6.54 1.79
CA PHE A 221 12.99 -6.12 0.40
C PHE A 221 14.13 -6.71 -0.45
N SER A 222 13.87 -7.90 -0.99
CA SER A 222 14.78 -8.68 -1.85
C SER A 222 15.33 -7.90 -3.05
N THR A 223 14.63 -6.85 -3.51
CA THR A 223 15.15 -5.84 -4.46
C THR A 223 16.49 -5.21 -4.06
N PHE A 224 16.78 -5.16 -2.76
CA PHE A 224 17.91 -4.45 -2.18
C PHE A 224 18.92 -5.41 -1.54
N GLY A 225 18.92 -6.69 -1.95
CA GLY A 225 19.72 -7.75 -1.34
C GLY A 225 19.24 -8.08 0.07
N ASP A 226 17.93 -8.36 0.18
CA ASP A 226 17.20 -8.72 1.40
C ASP A 226 17.30 -7.76 2.60
N LYS A 227 17.83 -6.55 2.37
CA LYS A 227 17.82 -5.48 3.36
C LYS A 227 16.38 -5.19 3.82
N GLU A 228 16.22 -5.11 5.13
CA GLU A 228 14.96 -4.77 5.76
C GLU A 228 14.53 -3.35 5.40
N GLY A 229 13.23 -3.19 5.19
CA GLY A 229 12.56 -1.91 5.20
C GLY A 229 11.34 -1.97 6.10
N ARG A 230 10.89 -0.81 6.58
CA ARG A 230 9.80 -0.70 7.53
C ARG A 230 8.64 0.08 6.94
N ILE A 231 7.44 -0.41 7.18
CA ILE A 231 6.18 0.25 6.83
C ILE A 231 5.50 0.62 8.14
N ARG A 232 5.10 1.88 8.28
CA ARG A 232 4.34 2.38 9.43
C ARG A 232 3.11 3.16 8.98
N ILE A 233 1.98 2.91 9.64
CA ILE A 233 0.75 3.70 9.45
C ILE A 233 0.23 4.09 10.83
N TRP A 234 -0.08 5.37 11.02
CA TRP A 234 -0.63 5.87 12.29
C TRP A 234 -2.10 6.20 12.13
N TYR A 235 -2.92 5.58 12.99
CA TYR A 235 -4.36 5.81 13.08
C TYR A 235 -4.68 6.57 14.37
N THR A 236 -5.56 7.57 14.34
CA THR A 236 -5.97 8.30 15.56
C THR A 236 -6.66 7.36 16.55
N ALA A 237 -6.33 7.51 17.84
CA ALA A 237 -6.94 6.76 18.94
C ALA A 237 -8.27 7.38 19.42
N ASP A 238 -9.05 7.98 18.50
CA ASP A 238 -10.32 8.68 18.75
C ASP A 238 -11.55 7.89 18.30
N GLY A 239 -11.38 6.60 18.00
CA GLY A 239 -12.42 5.71 17.46
C GLY A 239 -12.70 5.89 15.96
N LYS A 240 -12.31 7.00 15.34
CA LYS A 240 -12.47 7.22 13.88
C LYS A 240 -11.37 6.55 13.05
N LYS A 241 -10.29 6.11 13.69
CA LYS A 241 -9.11 5.47 13.07
C LYS A 241 -8.61 6.30 11.88
N THR A 242 -8.45 7.61 12.03
CA THR A 242 -7.99 8.50 10.95
C THR A 242 -6.51 8.22 10.62
N PRO A 243 -6.15 7.82 9.40
CA PRO A 243 -4.76 7.55 8.99
C PRO A 243 -3.98 8.87 8.81
N ILE A 244 -3.39 9.37 9.88
CA ILE A 244 -2.73 10.70 9.92
C ILE A 244 -1.31 10.72 9.34
N LEU A 245 -0.62 9.58 9.34
CA LEU A 245 0.74 9.44 8.81
C LEU A 245 0.90 8.07 8.13
N ILE A 246 1.67 8.05 7.04
CA ILE A 246 2.16 6.83 6.39
C ILE A 246 3.67 7.00 6.17
N GLU A 247 4.48 6.06 6.62
CA GLU A 247 5.94 6.10 6.47
C GLU A 247 6.47 4.81 5.85
N LEU A 248 7.41 4.98 4.92
CA LEU A 248 8.15 3.92 4.26
C LEU A 248 9.64 4.20 4.46
N GLU A 249 10.28 3.41 5.31
CA GLU A 249 11.71 3.41 5.59
C GLU A 249 12.35 2.30 4.76
N LEU A 250 12.79 2.60 3.53
CA LEU A 250 13.40 1.61 2.63
C LEU A 250 14.93 1.75 2.60
N PRO A 251 15.69 0.68 2.30
CA PRO A 251 17.16 0.70 2.20
C PRO A 251 17.78 1.74 1.26
N ILE A 252 16.97 2.30 0.36
CA ILE A 252 17.35 3.28 -0.66
C ILE A 252 16.80 4.69 -0.39
N GLY A 253 15.99 4.87 0.66
CA GLY A 253 15.32 6.13 0.95
C GLY A 253 14.17 6.00 1.95
N HIS A 254 14.04 7.01 2.79
CA HIS A 254 12.94 7.20 3.71
C HIS A 254 11.98 8.26 3.16
N ILE A 255 10.68 7.96 3.22
CA ILE A 255 9.60 8.89 2.87
C ILE A 255 8.49 8.80 3.91
N LYS A 256 8.02 9.97 4.36
CA LYS A 256 6.93 10.14 5.29
C LYS A 256 5.86 11.03 4.67
N PHE A 257 4.68 10.49 4.50
CA PHE A 257 3.46 11.18 4.08
C PHE A 257 2.68 11.61 5.33
N GLU A 258 2.31 12.88 5.38
CA GLU A 258 1.53 13.50 6.44
C GLU A 258 0.17 13.92 5.89
N LEU A 259 -0.92 13.55 6.57
CA LEU A 259 -2.29 13.90 6.20
C LEU A 259 -2.49 15.42 6.31
N GLU A 260 -2.87 16.05 5.21
CA GLU A 260 -3.21 17.48 5.16
C GLU A 260 -4.70 17.70 5.37
N SER A 261 -5.55 16.96 4.66
CA SER A 261 -7.00 17.10 4.72
C SER A 261 -7.74 15.79 4.42
N MET A 262 -9.03 15.78 4.78
CA MET A 262 -9.98 14.73 4.44
C MET A 262 -11.20 15.33 3.76
N GLU A 263 -11.69 14.67 2.74
CA GLU A 263 -12.88 15.08 1.99
C GLU A 263 -13.89 13.92 1.94
N LYS A 264 -15.18 14.26 1.85
CA LYS A 264 -16.21 13.29 1.46
C LYS A 264 -16.21 13.21 -0.08
N SER A 265 -16.35 12.00 -0.62
CA SER A 265 -16.59 11.80 -2.06
C SER A 265 -18.05 11.52 -2.35
#